data_AF-A0A212EKR0-F1
#
_entry.id   AF-A0A212EKR0-F1
#
_cell.length_a   1.000
_cell.length_b   1.000
_cell.length_c   1.000
_cell.angle_alpha   90.00
_cell.angle_beta   90.00
_cell.angle_gamma   90.00
#
_symmetry.space_group_name_H-M   'P 1'
#
loop_
_entity.id
_entity.type
_entity.pdbx_description
1 polymer ?
#
loop_
_entity_poly.entity_id
_entity_poly.type
_entity_poly.pdbx_seq_one_letter_code
_entity_poly.pdbx_strand_id
1 'polypeptide(L)'
;MDPESCVVPGLKTICDVDDTFYKIIEGRPLRQHVDVKVYMRNLRDITLYRANAAYIKDQIIQIDTNIVDESKLYDEITELYNETRTNFFTFVRENYNSAKKVQDCAETKSAELNDMMKQLDGLSFVHVNLNNRILSLASSFGTLFRQCLNYMQIENYSARILKPVLKARDKLESVILSEANEVTGLIEYYETQVKWMEEKEAEYIAKFNNLLFTKFHELYASYDATKLFTCIQYIHCQLFDVSVDPKDNITTMMLNIEKLFIKLTSDLDYMNQNVIKKVENEIFSSDIRMMKRAVKAQRSLKEFDILKKSLIASFQPPRNKRKNN
;
A
#
# COMPACT_ATOMS: atom_id res chain seq x y z
N MET A 1 51.78 -64.40 46.22
CA MET A 1 51.18 -65.52 45.48
C MET A 1 49.90 -64.99 44.85
N ASP A 2 49.71 -65.37 43.60
CA ASP A 2 48.98 -64.67 42.55
C ASP A 2 47.47 -64.51 42.78
N PRO A 3 46.82 -63.50 42.16
CA PRO A 3 45.41 -63.61 41.82
C PRO A 3 45.29 -64.21 40.41
N GLU A 4 44.86 -65.46 40.38
CA GLU A 4 44.47 -66.22 39.21
C GLU A 4 43.42 -65.47 38.36
N SER A 5 43.65 -65.53 37.05
CA SER A 5 42.78 -65.03 35.99
C SER A 5 41.47 -65.82 35.91
N CYS A 6 40.35 -65.17 36.16
CA CYS A 6 39.03 -65.70 35.83
C CYS A 6 38.74 -65.42 34.35
N VAL A 7 39.00 -66.40 33.47
CA VAL A 7 38.53 -66.38 32.07
C VAL A 7 37.38 -67.36 31.97
N VAL A 8 36.16 -66.82 31.78
CA VAL A 8 34.95 -67.60 31.55
C VAL A 8 34.88 -67.95 30.06
N PRO A 9 34.83 -69.25 29.67
CA PRO A 9 34.78 -69.61 28.26
C PRO A 9 33.34 -69.47 27.74
N GLY A 10 33.10 -68.48 26.86
CA GLY A 10 31.86 -68.40 26.08
C GLY A 10 31.19 -67.03 25.94
N LEU A 11 31.71 -65.97 26.58
CA LEU A 11 31.21 -64.61 26.40
C LEU A 11 32.12 -63.85 25.41
N LYS A 12 31.66 -63.73 24.15
CA LYS A 12 32.30 -62.87 23.16
C LYS A 12 32.10 -61.40 23.54
N THR A 13 33.10 -60.82 24.19
CA THR A 13 33.13 -59.37 24.44
C THR A 13 33.57 -58.61 23.20
N ILE A 14 33.31 -57.30 23.14
CA ILE A 14 33.76 -56.40 22.04
C ILE A 14 35.30 -56.40 21.85
N CYS A 15 36.05 -57.01 22.78
CA CYS A 15 37.49 -57.20 22.72
C CYS A 15 37.93 -58.56 22.17
N ASP A 16 37.00 -59.47 21.83
CA ASP A 16 37.31 -60.77 21.23
C ASP A 16 37.57 -60.57 19.73
N VAL A 17 38.80 -60.22 19.39
CA VAL A 17 39.22 -60.09 18.00
C VAL A 17 39.35 -61.49 17.40
N ASP A 18 38.60 -61.75 16.35
CA ASP A 18 38.62 -63.01 15.60
C ASP A 18 40.05 -63.32 15.14
N ASP A 19 40.58 -64.51 15.49
CA ASP A 19 41.93 -64.97 15.09
C ASP A 19 42.13 -64.99 13.57
N THR A 20 41.04 -64.98 12.79
CA THR A 20 41.10 -64.87 11.33
C THR A 20 41.15 -63.43 10.81
N PHE A 21 40.83 -62.43 11.63
CA PHE A 21 40.78 -61.02 11.24
C PHE A 21 42.15 -60.51 10.76
N TYR A 22 43.23 -60.91 11.43
CA TYR A 22 44.60 -60.52 11.04
C TYR A 22 45.21 -61.44 9.96
N LYS A 23 44.71 -62.66 9.77
CA LYS A 23 45.18 -63.56 8.70
C LYS A 23 44.79 -63.10 7.30
N ILE A 24 43.69 -62.36 7.14
CA ILE A 24 43.32 -61.77 5.85
C ILE A 24 44.26 -60.62 5.44
N ILE A 25 45.04 -60.08 6.39
CA ILE A 25 45.94 -58.94 6.18
C ILE A 25 47.38 -59.39 5.83
N GLU A 26 47.76 -60.64 6.06
CA GLU A 26 49.12 -61.16 5.83
C GLU A 26 49.56 -61.29 4.36
N GLY A 27 48.67 -61.03 3.39
CA GLY A 27 48.99 -61.10 1.95
C GLY A 27 48.83 -59.80 1.18
N ARG A 28 48.36 -58.73 1.81
CA ARG A 28 48.22 -57.41 1.15
C ARG A 28 49.19 -56.44 1.80
N PRO A 29 50.12 -55.85 1.05
CA PRO A 29 50.98 -54.80 1.59
C PRO A 29 50.08 -53.72 2.19
N LEU A 30 50.09 -53.59 3.52
CA LEU A 30 49.61 -52.37 4.16
C LEU A 30 50.44 -51.26 3.53
N ARG A 31 49.80 -50.38 2.76
CA ARG A 31 50.47 -49.22 2.16
C ARG A 31 51.01 -48.37 3.30
N GLN A 32 52.22 -48.67 3.75
CA GLN A 32 53.02 -47.78 4.59
C GLN A 32 53.22 -46.52 3.75
N HIS A 33 52.88 -45.38 4.35
CA HIS A 33 52.84 -44.05 3.74
C HIS A 33 51.55 -43.68 2.99
N VAL A 34 50.39 -43.84 3.63
CA VAL A 34 49.39 -42.77 3.45
C VAL A 34 49.86 -41.61 4.32
N ASP A 35 50.39 -40.57 3.68
CA ASP A 35 50.81 -39.34 4.35
C ASP A 35 49.68 -38.89 5.29
N VAL A 36 49.95 -38.86 6.59
CA VAL A 36 48.98 -38.47 7.64
C VAL A 36 48.33 -37.14 7.29
N LYS A 37 49.04 -36.26 6.57
CA LYS A 37 48.50 -34.99 6.06
C LYS A 37 47.39 -35.17 5.04
N VAL A 38 47.47 -36.18 4.16
CA VAL A 38 46.41 -36.52 3.19
C VAL A 38 45.18 -37.06 3.90
N TYR A 39 45.37 -37.93 4.90
CA TYR A 39 44.26 -38.42 5.72
C TYR A 39 43.57 -37.28 6.48
N MET A 40 44.33 -36.41 7.14
CA MET A 40 43.80 -35.25 7.86
C MET A 40 43.10 -34.25 6.93
N ARG A 41 43.60 -34.07 5.70
CA ARG A 41 42.94 -33.25 4.67
C ARG A 41 41.61 -33.86 4.26
N ASN A 42 41.58 -35.16 3.94
CA ASN A 42 40.34 -35.84 3.57
C ASN A 42 39.30 -35.80 4.70
N LEU A 43 39.73 -35.95 5.96
CA LEU A 43 38.83 -35.87 7.11
C LEU A 43 38.28 -34.45 7.31
N ARG A 44 39.11 -33.42 7.08
CA ARG A 44 38.66 -32.02 7.05
C ARG A 44 37.67 -31.77 5.90
N ASP A 45 37.95 -32.28 4.71
CA ASP A 45 37.08 -32.09 3.55
C ASP A 45 35.74 -32.79 3.77
N ILE A 46 35.74 -34.03 4.28
CA ILE A 46 34.50 -34.76 4.63
C ILE A 46 33.69 -34.04 5.70
N THR A 47 34.34 -33.51 6.74
CA THR A 47 33.64 -32.74 7.79
C THR A 47 33.09 -31.42 7.24
N LEU A 48 33.83 -30.74 6.36
CA LEU A 48 33.37 -29.54 5.67
C LEU A 48 32.18 -29.84 4.74
N TYR A 49 32.23 -30.92 3.95
CA TYR A 49 31.12 -31.34 3.10
C TYR A 49 29.88 -31.70 3.91
N ARG A 50 30.04 -32.36 5.06
CA ARG A 50 28.92 -32.65 5.97
C ARG A 50 28.33 -31.36 6.55
N ALA A 51 29.15 -30.40 6.95
CA ALA A 51 28.67 -29.10 7.44
C ALA A 51 27.92 -28.33 6.34
N ASN A 52 28.45 -28.29 5.12
CA ASN A 52 27.78 -27.65 3.98
C ASN A 52 26.46 -28.34 3.61
N ALA A 53 26.42 -29.69 3.63
CA ALA A 53 25.19 -30.43 3.37
C ALA A 53 24.13 -30.18 4.45
N ALA A 54 24.53 -30.07 5.73
CA ALA A 54 23.62 -29.70 6.81
C ALA A 54 23.09 -28.27 6.64
N TYR A 55 23.95 -27.32 6.29
CA TYR A 55 23.55 -25.94 6.02
C TYR A 55 22.54 -25.83 4.87
N ILE A 56 22.79 -26.50 3.74
CA ILE A 56 21.83 -26.52 2.61
C ILE A 56 20.50 -27.15 3.04
N LYS A 57 20.54 -28.23 3.84
CA LYS A 57 19.33 -28.86 4.35
C LYS A 57 18.52 -27.92 5.24
N ASP A 58 19.16 -27.16 6.11
CA ASP A 58 18.48 -26.16 6.96
C ASP A 58 17.87 -25.05 6.11
N GLN A 59 18.55 -24.59 5.05
CA GLN A 59 17.99 -23.63 4.10
C GLN A 59 16.75 -24.18 3.37
N ILE A 60 16.78 -25.44 2.95
CA ILE A 60 15.61 -26.10 2.33
C ILE A 60 14.44 -26.13 3.31
N ILE A 61 14.69 -26.53 4.56
CA ILE A 61 13.64 -26.55 5.60
C ILE A 61 13.06 -25.15 5.85
N GLN A 62 13.91 -24.11 5.85
CA GLN A 62 13.46 -22.74 6.02
C GLN A 62 12.57 -22.29 4.85
N ILE A 63 12.97 -22.61 3.61
CA ILE A 63 12.18 -22.32 2.41
C ILE A 63 10.83 -23.06 2.48
N ASP A 64 10.83 -24.36 2.80
CA ASP A 64 9.60 -25.15 2.90
C ASP A 64 8.66 -24.60 3.99
N THR A 65 9.21 -24.17 5.12
CA THR A 65 8.42 -23.55 6.20
C THR A 65 7.80 -22.23 5.74
N ASN A 66 8.58 -21.38 5.06
CA ASN A 66 8.09 -20.12 4.52
C ASN A 66 6.99 -20.34 3.48
N ILE A 67 7.13 -21.32 2.58
CA ILE A 67 6.11 -21.65 1.58
C ILE A 67 4.80 -22.07 2.26
N VAL A 68 4.87 -22.87 3.31
CA VAL A 68 3.68 -23.30 4.06
C VAL A 68 3.00 -22.10 4.73
N ASP A 69 3.77 -21.20 5.32
CA ASP A 69 3.22 -20.02 5.99
C ASP A 69 2.67 -18.99 4.98
N GLU A 70 3.34 -18.79 3.85
CA GLU A 70 2.83 -17.97 2.73
C GLU A 70 1.53 -18.54 2.16
N SER A 71 1.43 -19.87 2.02
CA SER A 71 0.20 -20.53 1.56
C SER A 71 -0.97 -20.29 2.51
N LYS A 72 -0.74 -20.37 3.83
CA LYS A 72 -1.79 -20.08 4.82
C LYS A 72 -2.26 -18.63 4.73
N LEU A 73 -1.32 -17.69 4.64
CA LEU A 73 -1.65 -16.27 4.49
C LEU A 73 -2.45 -16.01 3.20
N TYR A 74 -2.08 -16.68 2.11
CA TYR A 74 -2.82 -16.59 0.86
C TYR A 74 -4.26 -17.12 0.99
N ASP A 75 -4.45 -18.24 1.69
CA ASP A 75 -5.77 -18.81 1.93
C ASP A 75 -6.63 -17.86 2.79
N GLU A 76 -6.07 -17.29 3.86
CA GLU A 76 -6.75 -16.28 4.70
C GLU A 76 -7.16 -15.04 3.90
N ILE A 77 -6.27 -14.50 3.07
CA ILE A 77 -6.57 -13.35 2.20
C ILE A 77 -7.69 -13.71 1.19
N THR A 78 -7.67 -14.93 0.67
CA THR A 78 -8.67 -15.41 -0.29
C THR A 78 -10.05 -15.55 0.36
N GLU A 79 -10.11 -16.04 1.59
CA GLU A 79 -11.35 -16.09 2.38
C GLU A 79 -11.91 -14.69 2.65
N LEU A 80 -11.08 -13.76 3.13
CA LEU A 80 -11.47 -12.36 3.37
C LEU A 80 -11.96 -11.66 2.10
N TYR A 81 -11.31 -11.91 0.96
CA TYR A 81 -11.74 -11.39 -0.33
C TYR A 81 -13.12 -11.93 -0.73
N ASN A 82 -13.35 -13.23 -0.58
CA ASN A 82 -14.62 -13.86 -0.89
C ASN A 82 -15.76 -13.37 0.03
N GLU A 83 -15.47 -13.17 1.31
CA GLU A 83 -16.42 -12.58 2.26
C GLU A 83 -16.78 -11.14 1.86
N THR A 84 -15.76 -10.30 1.61
CA THR A 84 -15.95 -8.91 1.18
C THR A 84 -16.76 -8.83 -0.11
N ARG A 85 -16.46 -9.71 -1.07
CA ARG A 85 -17.21 -9.84 -2.33
C ARG A 85 -18.67 -10.19 -2.07
N THR A 86 -18.94 -11.14 -1.18
CA THR A 86 -20.31 -11.56 -0.85
C THR A 86 -21.08 -10.44 -0.17
N ASN A 87 -20.46 -9.76 0.79
CA ASN A 87 -21.04 -8.59 1.47
C ASN A 87 -21.36 -7.46 0.48
N PHE A 88 -20.47 -7.20 -0.48
CA PHE A 88 -20.71 -6.22 -1.53
C PHE A 88 -21.93 -6.59 -2.40
N PHE A 89 -22.08 -7.85 -2.80
CA PHE A 89 -23.27 -8.29 -3.55
C PHE A 89 -24.56 -8.13 -2.75
N THR A 90 -24.54 -8.45 -1.46
CA THR A 90 -25.68 -8.25 -0.56
C THR A 90 -26.04 -6.77 -0.46
N PHE A 91 -25.05 -5.90 -0.24
CA PHE A 91 -25.23 -4.45 -0.20
C PHE A 91 -25.82 -3.88 -1.50
N VAL A 92 -25.29 -4.28 -2.66
CA VAL A 92 -25.81 -3.85 -3.96
C VAL A 92 -27.27 -4.29 -4.14
N ARG A 93 -27.59 -5.52 -3.75
CA ARG A 93 -28.96 -6.05 -3.83
C ARG A 93 -29.92 -5.29 -2.93
N GLU A 94 -29.54 -5.02 -1.69
CA GLU A 94 -30.36 -4.28 -0.73
C GLU A 94 -30.58 -2.83 -1.17
N ASN A 95 -29.53 -2.15 -1.64
CA ASN A 95 -29.64 -0.80 -2.17
C ASN A 95 -30.51 -0.72 -3.42
N TYR A 96 -30.37 -1.68 -4.33
CA TYR A 96 -31.21 -1.74 -5.51
C TYR A 96 -32.69 -1.89 -5.12
N ASN A 97 -32.99 -2.79 -4.18
CA ASN A 97 -34.37 -2.98 -3.70
C ASN A 97 -34.91 -1.73 -3.00
N SER A 98 -34.07 -1.04 -2.22
CA SER A 98 -34.45 0.21 -1.55
C SER A 98 -34.73 1.32 -2.56
N ALA A 99 -33.83 1.52 -3.52
CA ALA A 99 -34.00 2.48 -4.61
C ALA A 99 -35.25 2.19 -5.44
N LYS A 100 -35.54 0.91 -5.72
CA LYS A 100 -36.72 0.51 -6.46
C LYS A 100 -38.02 0.85 -5.72
N LYS A 101 -38.07 0.64 -4.40
CA LYS A 101 -39.21 1.05 -3.57
C LYS A 101 -39.42 2.57 -3.59
N VAL A 102 -38.34 3.35 -3.54
CA VAL A 102 -38.41 4.82 -3.63
C VAL A 102 -38.94 5.25 -4.99
N GLN A 103 -38.44 4.63 -6.07
CA GLN A 103 -38.94 4.88 -7.42
C GLN A 103 -40.45 4.59 -7.52
N ASP A 104 -40.89 3.42 -7.06
CA ASP A 104 -42.30 3.04 -7.13
C ASP A 104 -43.18 4.02 -6.31
N CYS A 105 -42.70 4.50 -5.16
CA CYS A 105 -43.38 5.53 -4.35
C CYS A 105 -43.43 6.89 -5.06
N ALA A 106 -42.36 7.28 -5.76
CA ALA A 106 -42.35 8.51 -6.55
C ALA A 106 -43.32 8.43 -7.75
N GLU A 107 -43.41 7.27 -8.41
CA GLU A 107 -44.34 7.03 -9.51
C GLU A 107 -45.80 7.09 -9.04
N THR A 108 -46.14 6.49 -7.89
CA THR A 108 -47.50 6.59 -7.34
C THR A 108 -47.86 8.02 -6.95
N LYS A 109 -46.94 8.75 -6.30
CA LYS A 109 -47.16 10.16 -5.96
C LYS A 109 -47.28 11.07 -7.18
N SER A 110 -46.49 10.80 -8.22
CA SER A 110 -46.61 11.51 -9.50
C SER A 110 -47.99 11.28 -10.15
N ALA A 111 -48.50 10.05 -10.10
CA ALA A 111 -49.84 9.74 -10.61
C ALA A 111 -50.94 10.46 -9.83
N GLU A 112 -50.87 10.47 -8.48
CA GLU A 112 -51.82 11.21 -7.63
C GLU A 112 -51.79 12.72 -7.92
N LEU A 113 -50.60 13.30 -8.07
CA LEU A 113 -50.44 14.72 -8.36
C LEU A 113 -51.03 15.11 -9.73
N ASN A 114 -50.81 14.27 -10.74
CA ASN A 114 -51.41 14.46 -12.06
C ASN A 114 -52.94 14.39 -12.02
N ASP A 115 -53.53 13.56 -11.17
CA ASP A 115 -54.99 13.52 -11.00
C ASP A 115 -55.51 14.79 -10.32
N MET A 116 -54.87 15.23 -9.24
CA MET A 116 -55.22 16.50 -8.59
C MET A 116 -55.09 17.71 -9.53
N MET A 117 -54.06 17.72 -10.38
CA MET A 117 -53.85 18.78 -11.36
C MET A 117 -55.00 18.83 -12.39
N LYS A 118 -55.49 17.67 -12.86
CA LYS A 118 -56.68 17.60 -13.72
C LYS A 118 -57.94 18.13 -13.02
N GLN A 119 -58.12 17.80 -11.74
CA GLN A 119 -59.25 18.30 -10.95
C GLN A 119 -59.17 19.84 -10.80
N LEU A 120 -57.97 20.37 -10.55
CA LEU A 120 -57.73 21.81 -10.44
C LEU A 120 -58.01 22.54 -11.76
N ASP A 121 -57.54 22.00 -12.89
CA ASP A 121 -57.84 22.54 -14.22
C ASP A 121 -59.35 22.57 -14.49
N GLY A 122 -60.07 21.52 -14.09
CA GLY A 122 -61.53 21.47 -14.16
C GLY A 122 -62.20 22.57 -13.34
N LEU A 123 -61.75 22.79 -12.10
CA LEU A 123 -62.26 23.88 -11.25
C LEU A 123 -61.93 25.27 -11.80
N SER A 124 -60.73 25.45 -12.33
CA SER A 124 -60.30 26.70 -12.99
C SER A 124 -61.19 27.03 -14.18
N PHE A 125 -61.52 26.04 -15.01
CA PHE A 125 -62.46 26.21 -16.12
C PHE A 125 -63.85 26.65 -15.66
N VAL A 126 -64.38 26.03 -14.60
CA VAL A 126 -65.67 26.42 -14.00
C VAL A 126 -65.60 27.85 -13.47
N HIS A 127 -64.51 28.23 -12.81
CA HIS A 127 -64.31 29.58 -12.29
C HIS A 127 -64.32 30.62 -13.40
N VAL A 128 -63.57 30.41 -14.48
CA VAL A 128 -63.54 31.32 -15.64
C VAL A 128 -64.93 31.44 -16.26
N ASN A 129 -65.66 30.33 -16.41
CA ASN A 129 -67.02 30.36 -16.95
C ASN A 129 -67.99 31.14 -16.05
N LEU A 130 -67.93 30.93 -14.73
CA LEU A 130 -68.72 31.70 -13.76
C LEU A 130 -68.37 33.18 -13.82
N ASN A 131 -67.10 33.53 -13.89
CA ASN A 131 -66.65 34.91 -13.96
C ASN A 131 -67.17 35.61 -15.23
N ASN A 132 -67.12 34.93 -16.37
CA ASN A 132 -67.69 35.44 -17.63
C ASN A 132 -69.21 35.67 -17.52
N ARG A 133 -69.94 34.76 -16.85
CA ARG A 133 -71.38 34.93 -16.59
C ARG A 133 -71.66 36.11 -15.66
N ILE A 134 -70.84 36.29 -14.62
CA ILE A 134 -70.95 37.43 -13.70
C ILE A 134 -70.67 38.74 -14.44
N LEU A 135 -69.66 38.80 -15.30
CA LEU A 135 -69.35 39.98 -16.12
C LEU A 135 -70.49 40.33 -17.07
N SER A 136 -71.08 39.33 -17.73
CA SER A 136 -72.27 39.51 -18.58
C SER A 136 -73.46 40.06 -17.77
N LEU A 137 -73.70 39.49 -16.59
CA LEU A 137 -74.75 39.93 -15.68
C LEU A 137 -74.50 41.36 -15.20
N ALA A 138 -73.26 41.70 -14.83
CA ALA A 138 -72.87 43.05 -14.42
C ALA A 138 -73.07 44.08 -15.54
N SER A 139 -72.81 43.70 -16.80
CA SER A 139 -73.11 44.54 -17.95
C SER A 139 -74.61 44.82 -18.11
N SER A 140 -75.45 43.79 -17.95
CA SER A 140 -76.92 43.93 -17.98
C SER A 140 -77.48 44.75 -16.81
N PHE A 141 -76.86 44.64 -15.63
CA PHE A 141 -77.19 45.50 -14.51
C PHE A 141 -76.72 46.93 -14.77
N GLY A 142 -75.57 47.14 -15.41
CA GLY A 142 -75.09 48.47 -15.79
C GLY A 142 -76.05 49.23 -16.70
N THR A 143 -76.65 48.53 -17.69
CA THR A 143 -77.70 49.11 -18.53
C THR A 143 -78.99 49.37 -17.75
N LEU A 144 -79.38 48.47 -16.84
CA LEU A 144 -80.55 48.65 -15.98
C LEU A 144 -80.36 49.81 -14.98
N PHE A 145 -79.18 49.94 -14.38
CA PHE A 145 -78.83 51.05 -13.48
C PHE A 145 -78.87 52.38 -14.21
N ARG A 146 -78.48 52.45 -15.49
CA ARG A 146 -78.63 53.65 -16.33
C ARG A 146 -80.10 54.05 -16.53
N GLN A 147 -81.01 53.09 -16.52
CA GLN A 147 -82.47 53.32 -16.59
C GLN A 147 -83.05 53.71 -15.21
N CYS A 148 -82.56 53.10 -14.14
CA CYS A 148 -83.01 53.37 -12.77
C CYS A 148 -82.42 54.67 -12.18
N LEU A 149 -81.28 55.18 -12.66
CA LEU A 149 -80.65 56.43 -12.20
C LEU A 149 -81.50 57.70 -12.45
N ASN A 150 -82.59 57.58 -13.21
CA ASN A 150 -83.61 58.62 -13.30
C ASN A 150 -84.55 58.67 -12.08
N TYR A 151 -84.51 57.68 -11.18
CA TYR A 151 -85.43 57.57 -10.05
C TYR A 151 -84.69 57.13 -8.76
N MET A 152 -84.27 58.09 -7.93
CA MET A 152 -83.99 57.98 -6.47
C MET A 152 -82.63 57.42 -5.93
N GLN A 153 -81.77 58.33 -5.47
CA GLN A 153 -81.08 58.35 -4.13
C GLN A 153 -80.21 57.15 -3.66
N ILE A 154 -79.07 56.98 -4.34
CA ILE A 154 -77.66 56.62 -3.96
C ILE A 154 -77.30 56.09 -2.54
N GLU A 155 -77.95 56.50 -1.44
CA GLU A 155 -77.36 56.35 -0.10
C GLU A 155 -77.54 54.94 0.51
N ASN A 156 -78.72 54.32 0.34
CA ASN A 156 -79.00 52.96 0.86
C ASN A 156 -78.29 51.83 0.11
N TYR A 157 -77.84 52.09 -1.12
CA TYR A 157 -77.15 51.10 -1.95
C TYR A 157 -75.68 50.92 -1.55
N SER A 158 -75.03 52.02 -1.13
CA SER A 158 -73.61 52.04 -0.75
C SER A 158 -73.31 51.14 0.46
N ALA A 159 -74.13 51.23 1.51
CA ALA A 159 -73.98 50.45 2.74
C ALA A 159 -74.20 48.94 2.53
N ARG A 160 -75.00 48.54 1.53
CA ARG A 160 -75.33 47.14 1.23
C ARG A 160 -74.21 46.42 0.45
N ILE A 161 -73.43 47.17 -0.34
CA ILE A 161 -72.28 46.65 -1.10
C ILE A 161 -71.02 46.63 -0.24
N LEU A 162 -70.82 47.62 0.63
CA LEU A 162 -69.59 47.76 1.42
C LEU A 162 -69.36 46.61 2.41
N LYS A 163 -70.43 46.09 3.05
CA LYS A 163 -70.33 44.99 4.02
C LYS A 163 -69.77 43.68 3.44
N PRO A 164 -70.30 43.14 2.34
CA PRO A 164 -69.73 41.93 1.73
C PRO A 164 -68.31 42.15 1.18
N VAL A 165 -67.99 43.36 0.69
CA VAL A 165 -66.63 43.70 0.23
C VAL A 165 -65.63 43.71 1.38
N LEU A 166 -65.97 44.31 2.52
CA LEU A 166 -65.12 44.29 3.71
C LEU A 166 -64.94 42.86 4.24
N LYS A 167 -66.00 42.04 4.24
CA LYS A 167 -65.90 40.63 4.63
C LYS A 167 -65.03 39.80 3.67
N ALA A 168 -65.06 40.11 2.38
CA ALA A 168 -64.19 39.49 1.39
C ALA A 168 -62.73 39.94 1.55
N ARG A 169 -62.49 41.22 1.87
CA ARG A 169 -61.18 41.75 2.22
C ARG A 169 -60.60 41.03 3.43
N ASP A 170 -61.36 40.91 4.52
CA ASP A 170 -60.88 40.25 5.73
C ASP A 170 -60.55 38.77 5.47
N LYS A 171 -61.33 38.11 4.62
CA LYS A 171 -61.05 36.74 4.19
C LYS A 171 -59.78 36.66 3.34
N LEU A 172 -59.59 37.59 2.41
CA LEU A 172 -58.37 37.65 1.59
C LEU A 172 -57.13 37.94 2.45
N GLU A 173 -57.25 38.86 3.41
CA GLU A 173 -56.18 39.17 4.37
C GLU A 173 -55.80 37.94 5.19
N SER A 174 -56.77 37.13 5.65
CA SER A 174 -56.47 35.88 6.35
C SER A 174 -55.76 34.84 5.47
N VAL A 175 -56.09 34.77 4.18
CA VAL A 175 -55.45 33.85 3.23
C VAL A 175 -54.02 34.30 2.95
N ILE A 176 -53.82 35.60 2.68
CA ILE A 176 -52.49 36.17 2.45
C ILE A 176 -51.60 35.95 3.69
N LEU A 177 -52.15 36.12 4.90
CA LEU A 177 -51.39 35.90 6.13
C LEU A 177 -51.00 34.42 6.30
N SER A 178 -51.88 33.48 5.94
CA SER A 178 -51.58 32.04 5.95
C SER A 178 -50.48 31.70 4.96
N GLU A 179 -50.57 32.17 3.72
CA GLU A 179 -49.55 31.94 2.69
C GLU A 179 -48.20 32.56 3.08
N ALA A 180 -48.22 33.77 3.65
CA ALA A 180 -47.00 34.42 4.16
C ALA A 180 -46.35 33.58 5.27
N ASN A 181 -47.13 32.98 6.16
CA ASN A 181 -46.61 32.10 7.22
C ASN A 181 -46.02 30.80 6.64
N GLU A 182 -46.66 30.21 5.62
CA GLU A 182 -46.14 29.02 4.94
C GLU A 182 -44.81 29.30 4.23
N VAL A 183 -44.72 30.42 3.50
CA VAL A 183 -43.48 30.85 2.85
C VAL A 183 -42.39 31.13 3.90
N THR A 184 -42.75 31.77 5.02
CA THR A 184 -41.80 31.99 6.13
C THR A 184 -41.26 30.67 6.68
N GLY A 185 -42.14 29.69 6.90
CA GLY A 185 -41.72 28.35 7.36
C GLY A 185 -40.83 27.61 6.35
N LEU A 186 -41.07 27.77 5.05
CA LEU A 186 -40.19 27.23 4.01
C LEU A 186 -38.82 27.89 4.02
N ILE A 187 -38.74 29.21 4.22
CA ILE A 187 -37.48 29.94 4.33
C ILE A 187 -36.68 29.39 5.52
N GLU A 188 -37.28 29.29 6.70
CA GLU A 188 -36.62 28.76 7.91
C GLU A 188 -36.13 27.31 7.72
N TYR A 189 -36.93 26.48 7.04
CA TYR A 189 -36.52 25.12 6.69
C TYR A 189 -35.28 25.10 5.80
N TYR A 190 -35.27 25.89 4.72
CA TYR A 190 -34.12 25.93 3.80
C TYR A 190 -32.88 26.56 4.44
N GLU A 191 -33.02 27.57 5.29
CA GLU A 191 -31.90 28.12 6.07
C GLU A 191 -31.26 27.05 6.96
N THR A 192 -32.06 26.20 7.57
CA THR A 192 -31.56 25.09 8.41
C THR A 192 -30.79 24.06 7.57
N GLN A 193 -31.30 23.74 6.38
CA GLN A 193 -30.63 22.82 5.45
C GLN A 193 -29.30 23.38 4.93
N VAL A 194 -29.26 24.68 4.60
CA VAL A 194 -28.03 25.36 4.17
C VAL A 194 -26.98 25.32 5.27
N LYS A 195 -27.34 25.66 6.51
CA LYS A 195 -26.40 25.58 7.65
C LYS A 195 -25.85 24.18 7.85
N TRP A 196 -26.70 23.15 7.77
CA TRP A 196 -26.26 21.76 7.89
C TRP A 196 -25.28 21.36 6.78
N MET A 197 -25.51 21.82 5.54
CA MET A 197 -24.62 21.58 4.41
C MET A 197 -23.25 22.27 4.60
N GLU A 198 -23.25 23.54 5.04
CA GLU A 198 -22.02 24.30 5.31
C GLU A 198 -21.18 23.66 6.42
N GLU A 199 -21.81 23.17 7.49
CA GLU A 199 -21.12 22.44 8.56
C GLU A 199 -20.48 21.13 8.04
N LYS A 200 -21.18 20.41 7.16
CA LYS A 200 -20.66 19.18 6.55
C LYS A 200 -19.50 19.46 5.61
N GLU A 201 -19.59 20.52 4.82
CA GLU A 201 -18.48 20.96 3.95
C GLU A 201 -17.24 21.28 4.78
N ALA A 202 -17.39 22.05 5.87
CA ALA A 202 -16.28 22.36 6.77
C ALA A 202 -15.64 21.10 7.37
N GLU A 203 -16.45 20.11 7.75
CA GLU A 203 -15.98 18.80 8.24
C GLU A 203 -15.17 18.04 7.17
N TYR A 204 -15.64 18.04 5.92
CA TYR A 204 -14.94 17.39 4.81
C TYR A 204 -13.63 18.09 4.45
N ILE A 205 -13.61 19.42 4.43
CA ILE A 205 -12.38 20.20 4.21
C ILE A 205 -11.35 19.88 5.30
N ALA A 206 -11.76 19.81 6.57
CA ALA A 206 -10.87 19.44 7.66
C ALA A 206 -10.31 18.01 7.49
N LYS A 207 -11.15 17.03 7.14
CA LYS A 207 -10.73 15.65 6.86
C LYS A 207 -9.78 15.56 5.66
N PHE A 208 -10.06 16.31 4.59
CA PHE A 208 -9.21 16.36 3.40
C PHE A 208 -7.84 16.96 3.70
N ASN A 209 -7.80 18.08 4.42
CA ASN A 209 -6.55 18.71 4.83
C ASN A 209 -5.72 17.79 5.74
N ASN A 210 -6.36 17.07 6.67
CA ASN A 210 -5.69 16.06 7.47
C ASN A 210 -5.09 14.93 6.61
N LEU A 211 -5.85 14.43 5.63
CA LEU A 211 -5.36 13.42 4.70
C LEU A 211 -4.14 13.91 3.89
N LEU A 212 -4.19 15.16 3.42
CA LEU A 212 -3.16 15.78 2.59
C LEU A 212 -1.88 16.08 3.38
N PHE A 213 -2.00 16.69 4.57
CA PHE A 213 -0.84 17.08 5.38
C PHE A 213 -0.25 15.94 6.20
N THR A 214 -1.02 14.90 6.53
CA THR A 214 -0.50 13.76 7.30
C THR A 214 -0.11 12.63 6.37
N LYS A 215 -1.08 11.95 5.74
CA LYS A 215 -0.80 10.72 4.98
C LYS A 215 -0.10 10.99 3.66
N PHE A 216 -0.53 12.01 2.91
CA PHE A 216 0.09 12.28 1.60
C PHE A 216 1.50 12.85 1.75
N HIS A 217 1.70 13.74 2.73
CA HIS A 217 3.03 14.25 3.05
C HIS A 217 3.96 13.13 3.52
N GLU A 218 3.53 12.25 4.43
CA GLU A 218 4.36 11.12 4.89
C GLU A 218 4.76 10.15 3.77
N LEU A 219 3.84 9.86 2.83
CA LEU A 219 4.07 8.86 1.78
C LEU A 219 4.86 9.39 0.57
N TYR A 220 4.62 10.64 0.15
CA TYR A 220 5.15 11.16 -1.11
C TYR A 220 6.11 12.34 -0.95
N ALA A 221 5.92 13.19 0.07
CA ALA A 221 6.71 14.40 0.26
C ALA A 221 7.67 14.33 1.46
N SER A 222 7.65 13.23 2.21
CA SER A 222 8.56 13.02 3.33
C SER A 222 10.00 13.02 2.84
N TYR A 223 10.90 13.47 3.70
CA TYR A 223 12.33 13.46 3.44
C TYR A 223 12.81 12.06 3.04
N ASP A 224 12.31 11.02 3.70
CA ASP A 224 12.70 9.64 3.43
C ASP A 224 12.18 9.14 2.07
N ALA A 225 10.94 9.49 1.71
CA ALA A 225 10.36 9.14 0.41
C ALA A 225 11.07 9.86 -0.75
N THR A 226 11.38 11.14 -0.57
CA THR A 226 12.11 11.95 -1.57
C THR A 226 13.57 11.48 -1.70
N LYS A 227 14.20 11.11 -0.58
CA LYS A 227 15.54 10.52 -0.57
C LYS A 227 15.55 9.17 -1.30
N LEU A 228 14.57 8.30 -1.04
CA LEU A 228 14.41 7.03 -1.73
C LEU A 228 14.23 7.24 -3.24
N PHE A 229 13.34 8.15 -3.64
CA PHE A 229 13.15 8.55 -5.04
C PHE A 229 14.48 8.96 -5.69
N THR A 230 15.21 9.87 -5.05
CA THR A 230 16.49 10.38 -5.53
C THR A 230 17.54 9.27 -5.66
N CYS A 231 17.61 8.36 -4.68
CA CYS A 231 18.54 7.22 -4.71
C CYS A 231 18.22 6.26 -5.87
N ILE A 232 16.93 5.94 -6.07
CA ILE A 232 16.50 5.06 -7.16
C ILE A 232 16.76 5.71 -8.53
N GLN A 233 16.47 7.01 -8.67
CA GLN A 233 16.81 7.79 -9.87
C GLN A 233 18.30 7.75 -10.17
N TYR A 234 19.14 7.99 -9.17
CA TYR A 234 20.59 7.97 -9.33
C TYR A 234 21.09 6.61 -9.82
N ILE A 235 20.64 5.52 -9.21
CA ILE A 235 21.02 4.16 -9.60
C ILE A 235 20.52 3.82 -11.01
N HIS A 236 19.28 4.17 -11.33
CA HIS A 236 18.71 3.94 -12.66
C HIS A 236 19.48 4.71 -13.74
N CYS A 237 19.79 5.98 -13.52
CA CYS A 237 20.59 6.79 -14.44
C CYS A 237 22.00 6.22 -14.62
N GLN A 238 22.64 5.73 -13.54
CA GLN A 238 23.98 5.15 -13.62
C GLN A 238 24.02 3.80 -14.34
N LEU A 239 22.97 2.98 -14.24
CA LEU A 239 22.92 1.65 -14.86
C LEU A 239 22.49 1.68 -16.33
N PHE A 240 21.66 2.66 -16.72
CA PHE A 240 21.05 2.73 -18.05
C PHE A 240 21.51 3.92 -18.90
N ASP A 241 22.39 4.79 -18.40
CA ASP A 241 22.89 6.02 -19.06
C ASP A 241 21.75 6.97 -19.53
N VAL A 242 20.64 7.00 -18.80
CA VAL A 242 19.48 7.87 -19.11
C VAL A 242 19.57 9.17 -18.30
N SER A 243 19.22 10.30 -18.92
CA SER A 243 19.12 11.59 -18.23
C SER A 243 18.01 11.60 -17.19
N VAL A 244 18.23 12.25 -16.04
CA VAL A 244 17.24 12.38 -14.97
C VAL A 244 15.99 13.14 -15.47
N ASP A 245 14.80 12.52 -15.43
CA ASP A 245 13.52 13.20 -15.71
C ASP A 245 12.68 13.33 -14.42
N PRO A 246 12.22 14.54 -14.04
CA PRO A 246 11.33 14.75 -12.90
C PRO A 246 9.98 14.02 -13.00
N LYS A 247 9.57 13.57 -14.18
CA LYS A 247 8.32 12.82 -14.40
C LYS A 247 8.47 11.32 -14.29
N ASP A 248 9.67 10.83 -14.03
CA ASP A 248 9.88 9.40 -13.98
C ASP A 248 9.14 8.77 -12.78
N ASN A 249 8.58 7.57 -13.02
CA ASN A 249 7.80 6.86 -12.02
C ASN A 249 8.68 5.84 -11.27
N ILE A 250 8.64 5.86 -9.93
CA ILE A 250 9.40 4.95 -9.05
C ILE A 250 9.20 3.50 -9.44
N THR A 251 7.94 3.11 -9.67
CA THR A 251 7.60 1.72 -9.96
C THR A 251 8.24 1.26 -11.27
N THR A 252 8.25 2.12 -12.28
CA THR A 252 8.91 1.80 -13.56
C THR A 252 10.42 1.69 -13.44
N MET A 253 11.07 2.57 -12.66
CA MET A 253 12.52 2.48 -12.44
C MET A 253 12.90 1.22 -11.65
N MET A 254 12.18 0.93 -10.57
CA MET A 254 12.44 -0.26 -9.75
C MET A 254 12.24 -1.54 -10.56
N LEU A 255 11.17 -1.63 -11.34
CA LEU A 255 10.94 -2.77 -12.23
C LEU A 255 12.04 -2.94 -13.28
N ASN A 256 12.59 -1.85 -13.81
CA ASN A 256 13.70 -1.92 -14.76
C ASN A 256 14.98 -2.42 -14.10
N ILE A 257 15.31 -1.91 -12.91
CA ILE A 257 16.45 -2.37 -12.12
C ILE A 257 16.29 -3.86 -11.76
N GLU A 258 15.10 -4.26 -11.33
CA GLU A 258 14.78 -5.65 -10.99
C GLU A 258 14.92 -6.58 -12.21
N LYS A 259 14.40 -6.19 -13.38
CA LYS A 259 14.59 -6.94 -14.63
C LYS A 259 16.05 -7.09 -14.99
N LEU A 260 16.85 -6.04 -14.81
CA LEU A 260 18.30 -6.09 -15.08
C LEU A 260 19.02 -7.00 -14.08
N PHE A 261 18.64 -6.97 -12.80
CA PHE A 261 19.15 -7.87 -11.78
C PHE A 261 18.82 -9.34 -12.10
N ILE A 262 17.57 -9.63 -12.45
CA ILE A 262 17.13 -10.98 -12.85
C ILE A 262 17.90 -11.45 -14.07
N LYS A 263 18.07 -10.57 -15.08
CA LYS A 263 18.84 -10.90 -16.29
C LYS A 263 20.30 -11.22 -15.97
N LEU A 264 20.98 -10.38 -15.18
CA LEU A 264 22.37 -10.62 -14.78
C LEU A 264 22.53 -11.91 -13.97
N THR A 265 21.57 -12.21 -13.09
CA THR A 265 21.55 -13.44 -12.30
C THR A 265 21.36 -14.65 -13.21
N SER A 266 20.45 -14.57 -14.18
CA SER A 266 20.27 -15.62 -15.19
C SER A 266 21.52 -15.81 -16.04
N ASP A 267 22.16 -14.72 -16.49
CA ASP A 267 23.40 -14.77 -17.27
C ASP A 267 24.56 -15.41 -16.46
N LEU A 268 24.60 -15.19 -15.14
CA LEU A 268 25.52 -15.86 -14.22
C LEU A 268 25.24 -17.37 -14.10
N ASP A 269 23.96 -17.77 -14.03
CA ASP A 269 23.57 -19.18 -13.94
C ASP A 269 23.90 -19.97 -15.23
N TYR A 270 23.87 -19.30 -16.39
CA TYR A 270 24.26 -19.88 -17.68
C TYR A 270 25.77 -19.89 -17.95
N MET A 271 26.59 -19.22 -17.12
CA MET A 271 28.04 -19.25 -17.32
C MET A 271 28.61 -20.65 -17.04
N ASN A 272 29.40 -21.14 -17.99
CA ASN A 272 30.06 -22.43 -17.88
C ASN A 272 31.01 -22.45 -16.67
N GLN A 273 30.67 -23.26 -15.67
CA GLN A 273 31.44 -23.40 -14.43
C GLN A 273 32.93 -23.74 -14.65
N ASN A 274 33.28 -24.36 -15.78
CA ASN A 274 34.67 -24.65 -16.13
C ASN A 274 35.45 -23.39 -16.53
N VAL A 275 34.78 -22.42 -17.17
CA VAL A 275 35.37 -21.11 -17.49
C VAL A 275 35.52 -20.29 -16.22
N ILE A 276 34.51 -20.27 -15.34
CA ILE A 276 34.58 -19.59 -14.03
C ILE A 276 35.74 -20.13 -13.21
N LYS A 277 35.87 -21.46 -13.05
CA LYS A 277 36.99 -22.06 -12.31
C LYS A 277 38.36 -21.72 -12.93
N LYS A 278 38.44 -21.56 -14.25
CA LYS A 278 39.69 -21.17 -14.93
C LYS A 278 40.04 -19.71 -14.63
N VAL A 279 39.06 -18.81 -14.69
CA VAL A 279 39.21 -17.38 -14.36
C VAL A 279 39.51 -17.18 -12.88
N GLU A 280 38.82 -17.89 -11.97
CA GLU A 280 39.13 -17.87 -10.54
C GLU A 280 40.57 -18.30 -10.28
N ASN A 281 41.00 -19.42 -10.86
CA ASN A 281 42.39 -19.88 -10.72
C ASN A 281 43.39 -18.86 -11.27
N GLU A 282 43.05 -18.15 -12.35
CA GLU A 282 43.89 -17.11 -12.92
C GLU A 282 43.97 -15.87 -12.00
N ILE A 283 42.85 -15.41 -11.46
CA ILE A 283 42.77 -14.32 -10.47
C ILE A 283 43.55 -14.69 -9.21
N PHE A 284 43.31 -15.87 -8.62
CA PHE A 284 44.07 -16.34 -7.46
C PHE A 284 45.57 -16.44 -7.76
N SER A 285 45.95 -16.90 -8.95
CA SER A 285 47.35 -16.95 -9.34
C SER A 285 47.98 -15.55 -9.49
N SER A 286 47.21 -14.58 -9.97
CA SER A 286 47.60 -13.17 -10.09
C SER A 286 47.75 -12.53 -8.72
N ASP A 287 46.80 -12.74 -7.81
CA ASP A 287 46.83 -12.24 -6.43
C ASP A 287 48.00 -12.82 -5.66
N ILE A 288 48.27 -14.12 -5.80
CA ILE A 288 49.46 -14.76 -5.21
C ILE A 288 50.74 -14.11 -5.74
N ARG A 289 50.81 -13.78 -7.04
CA ARG A 289 51.97 -13.07 -7.62
C ARG A 289 52.07 -11.64 -7.07
N MET A 290 50.96 -10.92 -6.96
CA MET A 290 50.92 -9.55 -6.43
C MET A 290 51.34 -9.53 -4.95
N MET A 291 50.85 -10.47 -4.14
CA MET A 291 51.21 -10.64 -2.74
C MET A 291 52.70 -10.97 -2.57
N LYS A 292 53.25 -11.85 -3.40
CA LYS A 292 54.70 -12.14 -3.40
C LYS A 292 55.54 -10.91 -3.74
N ARG A 293 55.09 -10.10 -4.72
CA ARG A 293 55.75 -8.83 -5.07
C ARG A 293 55.68 -7.82 -3.92
N ALA A 294 54.53 -7.69 -3.27
CA ALA A 294 54.35 -6.81 -2.12
C ALA A 294 55.25 -7.21 -0.94
N VAL A 295 55.34 -8.51 -0.62
CA VAL A 295 56.25 -9.02 0.42
C VAL A 295 57.71 -8.77 0.07
N LYS A 296 58.11 -8.97 -1.20
CA LYS A 296 59.48 -8.68 -1.64
C LYS A 296 59.79 -7.18 -1.54
N ALA A 297 58.87 -6.32 -1.99
CA ALA A 297 59.00 -4.87 -1.88
C ALA A 297 59.10 -4.42 -0.41
N GLN A 298 58.29 -5.00 0.49
CA GLN A 298 58.35 -4.72 1.92
C GLN A 298 59.72 -5.09 2.53
N ARG A 299 60.32 -6.22 2.14
CA ARG A 299 61.66 -6.61 2.59
C ARG A 299 62.72 -5.62 2.12
N SER A 300 62.70 -5.28 0.83
CA SER A 300 63.63 -4.29 0.27
C SER A 300 63.46 -2.90 0.89
N LEU A 301 62.23 -2.50 1.24
CA LEU A 301 61.97 -1.25 1.95
C LEU A 301 62.58 -1.26 3.35
N LYS A 302 62.46 -2.37 4.09
CA LYS A 302 63.10 -2.53 5.41
C LYS A 302 64.62 -2.49 5.33
N GLU A 303 65.20 -3.15 4.34
CA GLU A 303 66.65 -3.11 4.08
C GLU A 303 67.12 -1.67 3.75
N PHE A 304 66.37 -0.95 2.92
CA PHE A 304 66.63 0.45 2.62
C PHE A 304 66.52 1.34 3.86
N ASP A 305 65.52 1.14 4.72
CA ASP A 305 65.37 1.89 5.97
C ASP A 305 66.51 1.61 6.96
N ILE A 306 66.97 0.36 7.05
CA ILE A 306 68.15 0.00 7.86
C ILE A 306 69.40 0.69 7.30
N LEU A 307 69.60 0.64 5.99
CA LEU A 307 70.74 1.28 5.32
C LEU A 307 70.70 2.79 5.52
N LYS A 308 69.53 3.43 5.36
CA LYS A 308 69.30 4.85 5.59
C LYS A 308 69.60 5.24 7.04
N LYS A 309 69.13 4.46 8.02
CA LYS A 309 69.43 4.68 9.45
C LYS A 309 70.93 4.53 9.73
N SER A 310 71.59 3.53 9.16
CA SER A 310 73.03 3.31 9.28
C SER A 310 73.84 4.45 8.66
N LEU A 311 73.44 4.90 7.47
CA LEU A 311 74.06 6.03 6.77
C LEU A 311 73.91 7.32 7.59
N ILE A 312 72.70 7.63 8.05
CA ILE A 312 72.45 8.79 8.92
C ILE A 312 73.28 8.69 10.21
N ALA A 313 73.38 7.51 10.82
CA ALA A 313 74.21 7.29 12.01
C ALA A 313 75.71 7.49 11.74
N SER A 314 76.21 7.14 10.55
CA SER A 314 77.62 7.32 10.16
C SER A 314 78.00 8.80 9.97
N PHE A 315 77.02 9.66 9.66
CA PHE A 315 77.21 11.11 9.55
C PHE A 315 76.88 11.86 10.86
N GLN A 316 76.48 11.15 11.92
CA GLN A 316 76.29 11.77 13.24
C GLN A 316 77.62 11.74 14.02
N PRO A 317 78.03 12.87 14.64
CA PRO A 317 79.27 12.91 15.41
C PRO A 317 79.22 11.94 16.60
N PRO A 318 80.35 11.32 16.98
CA PRO A 318 80.37 10.26 17.97
C PRO A 318 79.75 10.74 19.29
N ARG A 319 78.75 10.01 19.78
CA ARG A 319 78.16 10.25 21.11
C ARG A 319 79.28 10.12 22.14
N ASN A 320 79.75 11.26 22.63
CA ASN A 320 80.69 11.34 23.74
C ASN A 320 80.20 10.44 24.88
N LYS A 321 81.00 9.43 25.22
CA LYS A 321 80.83 8.68 26.46
C LYS A 321 80.90 9.69 27.61
N ARG A 322 79.77 9.94 28.27
CA ARG A 322 79.79 10.57 29.59
C ARG A 322 80.66 9.68 30.48
N LYS A 323 81.82 10.20 30.87
CA LYS A 323 82.59 9.66 32.00
C LYS A 323 81.67 9.70 33.22
N ASN A 324 81.48 8.54 33.85
CA ASN A 324 80.94 8.46 35.19
C ASN A 324 81.94 9.14 36.14
N ASN A 325 81.43 10.04 36.98
CA ASN A 325 82.04 10.33 38.29
C ASN A 325 81.77 9.15 39.22
#